data_AF-A0A7S3AQG5-F1
#
_entry.id   AF-A0A7S3AQG5-F1
#
_cell.length_a   1.000
_cell.length_b   1.000
_cell.length_c   1.000
_cell.angle_alpha   90.00
_cell.angle_beta   90.00
_cell.angle_gamma   90.00
#
_symmetry.space_group_name_H-M   'P 1'
#
loop_
_entity.id
_entity.type
_entity.pdbx_description
1 polymer ?
#
loop_
_entity_poly.entity_id
_entity_poly.type
_entity_poly.pdbx_seq_one_letter_code
_entity_poly.pdbx_strand_id
1 'polypeptide(L)'
;PQIVAAYELFTADDNPKRDPTSWTLEREIVTGQWELLDDKSHFDSPPGRYQSYGLFSLYSPPPPRPLPPEPTPPPPPTPVSPHPPRLPPPSPSPSPPPSPSPSPPPLPSPSPSP
;
A
#
# COMPACT_ATOMS: atom_id res chain seq x y z
N PRO A 1 -11.74 -37.45 22.27
CA PRO A 1 -10.28 -37.29 22.50
C PRO A 1 -10.05 -36.03 23.32
N GLN A 2 -9.29 -36.12 24.41
CA GLN A 2 -9.01 -34.96 25.27
C GLN A 2 -7.74 -34.26 24.77
N ILE A 3 -7.83 -32.96 24.52
CA ILE A 3 -6.72 -32.16 24.02
C ILE A 3 -6.08 -31.45 25.21
N VAL A 4 -4.76 -31.62 25.37
CA VAL A 4 -3.97 -30.85 26.33
C VAL A 4 -3.57 -29.54 25.65
N ALA A 5 -4.05 -28.42 26.19
CA ALA A 5 -3.84 -27.10 25.60
C ALA A 5 -2.52 -26.46 26.04
N ALA A 6 -2.22 -26.61 27.33
CA ALA A 6 -1.07 -26.04 27.99
C ALA A 6 -0.79 -26.84 29.25
N TYR A 7 0.42 -26.68 29.80
CA TYR A 7 0.79 -27.21 31.09
C TYR A 7 1.65 -26.20 31.87
N GLU A 8 1.74 -26.40 33.17
CA GLU A 8 2.53 -25.56 34.06
C GLU A 8 3.20 -26.46 35.11
N LEU A 9 4.48 -26.21 35.38
CA LEU A 9 5.24 -26.87 36.42
C LEU A 9 5.48 -25.90 37.56
N PHE A 10 5.59 -26.43 38.77
CA PHE A 10 5.88 -25.67 39.97
C PHE A 10 7.07 -26.29 40.70
N THR A 11 7.94 -25.46 41.27
CA THR A 11 8.98 -25.95 42.17
C THR A 11 8.36 -26.62 43.40
N ALA A 12 8.95 -27.74 43.84
CA ALA A 12 8.53 -28.42 45.07
C ALA A 12 9.04 -27.68 46.32
N ASP A 13 8.77 -28.22 47.50
CA ASP A 13 9.08 -27.60 48.79
C ASP A 13 10.46 -27.95 49.35
N ASP A 14 11.02 -29.06 48.91
CA ASP A 14 12.01 -29.80 49.70
C ASP A 14 13.47 -29.50 49.32
N ASN A 15 13.87 -29.71 48.06
CA ASN A 15 15.27 -29.61 47.64
C ASN A 15 15.41 -28.95 46.26
N PRO A 16 16.02 -27.75 46.18
CA PRO A 16 16.20 -27.03 44.93
C PRO A 16 17.05 -27.77 43.90
N LYS A 17 17.87 -28.75 44.32
CA LYS A 17 18.67 -29.56 43.37
C LYS A 17 17.82 -30.54 42.54
N ARG A 18 16.55 -30.72 42.88
CA ARG A 18 15.60 -31.56 42.12
C ARG A 18 14.63 -30.75 41.26
N ASP A 19 14.76 -29.44 41.28
CA ASP A 19 13.99 -28.58 40.41
C ASP A 19 14.29 -28.96 38.93
N PRO A 20 13.27 -29.22 38.11
CA PRO A 20 13.47 -29.62 36.73
C PRO A 20 14.22 -28.55 35.94
N THR A 21 15.30 -28.94 35.26
CA THR A 21 16.00 -28.10 34.28
C THR A 21 15.81 -28.60 32.84
N SER A 22 15.30 -29.83 32.69
CA SER A 22 14.93 -30.44 31.42
C SER A 22 13.80 -31.45 31.65
N TRP A 23 12.85 -31.56 30.73
CA TRP A 23 11.76 -32.53 30.80
C TRP A 23 11.12 -32.77 29.43
N THR A 24 10.46 -33.93 29.29
CA THR A 24 9.57 -34.24 28.18
C THR A 24 8.14 -34.38 28.68
N LEU A 25 7.19 -33.90 27.88
CA LEU A 25 5.76 -34.16 28.09
C LEU A 25 5.27 -35.05 26.95
N GLU A 26 4.72 -36.21 27.30
CA GLU A 26 4.19 -37.17 26.34
C GLU A 26 2.73 -37.50 26.69
N ARG A 27 1.94 -37.88 25.68
CA ARG A 27 0.61 -38.47 25.91
C ARG A 27 0.53 -39.86 25.32
N GLU A 28 -0.20 -40.73 25.99
CA GLU A 28 -0.59 -42.01 25.43
C GLU A 28 -1.76 -41.80 24.44
N ILE A 29 -1.61 -42.33 23.23
CA ILE A 29 -2.66 -42.33 22.21
C ILE A 29 -3.44 -43.66 22.24
N VAL A 30 -4.57 -43.72 21.53
CA VAL A 30 -5.51 -44.87 21.54
C VAL A 30 -4.83 -46.22 21.21
N THR A 31 -3.72 -46.19 20.46
CA THR A 31 -2.94 -47.37 20.09
C THR A 31 -1.98 -47.85 21.20
N GLY A 32 -1.94 -47.19 22.36
CA GLY A 32 -1.00 -47.47 23.45
C GLY A 32 0.42 -46.95 23.20
N GLN A 33 0.63 -46.17 22.13
CA GLN A 33 1.91 -45.52 21.85
C GLN A 33 1.99 -44.17 22.59
N TRP A 34 3.21 -43.74 22.89
CA TRP A 34 3.48 -42.42 23.44
C TRP A 34 3.79 -41.43 22.31
N GLU A 35 3.10 -40.30 22.33
CA GLU A 35 3.31 -39.17 21.43
C GLU A 35 3.94 -38.01 22.21
N LEU A 36 5.09 -37.53 21.75
CA LEU A 36 5.77 -36.39 22.33
C LEU A 36 4.99 -35.10 22.06
N LEU A 37 4.64 -34.38 23.13
CA LEU A 37 3.95 -33.10 23.09
C LEU A 37 4.90 -31.91 23.27
N ASP A 38 5.89 -32.03 24.15
CA ASP A 38 6.90 -30.98 24.39
C ASP A 38 8.22 -31.59 24.86
N ASP A 39 9.33 -30.93 24.50
CA ASP A 39 10.68 -31.25 24.94
C ASP A 39 11.35 -29.94 25.38
N LYS A 40 11.78 -29.89 26.64
CA LYS A 40 12.42 -28.73 27.24
C LYS A 40 13.80 -29.11 27.74
N SER A 41 14.78 -28.28 27.43
CA SER A 41 16.16 -28.43 27.89
C SER A 41 16.72 -27.08 28.32
N HIS A 42 17.69 -27.11 29.23
CA HIS A 42 18.42 -25.93 29.71
C HIS A 42 17.52 -24.83 30.28
N PHE A 43 16.45 -25.21 30.98
CA PHE A 43 15.52 -24.27 31.58
C PHE A 43 15.97 -23.88 33.00
N ASP A 44 15.98 -22.58 33.28
CA ASP A 44 16.32 -22.06 34.60
C ASP A 44 15.18 -22.29 35.60
N SER A 45 15.52 -22.87 36.75
CA SER A 45 14.54 -23.11 37.80
C SER A 45 14.20 -21.81 38.55
N PRO A 46 12.92 -21.57 38.87
CA PRO A 46 12.51 -20.44 39.70
C PRO A 46 13.25 -20.40 41.05
N PRO A 47 13.60 -19.21 41.57
CA PRO A 47 14.42 -19.10 42.78
C PRO A 47 13.66 -19.52 44.06
N GLY A 48 12.32 -19.41 44.07
CA GLY A 48 11.47 -19.77 45.20
C GLY A 48 10.92 -21.19 45.14
N ARG A 49 10.31 -21.65 46.24
CA ARG A 49 9.55 -22.91 46.33
C ARG A 49 8.08 -22.65 46.01
N TYR A 50 7.35 -23.67 45.54
CA TYR A 50 5.96 -23.53 45.07
C TYR A 50 5.78 -22.45 44.00
N GLN A 51 6.84 -22.14 43.26
CA GLN A 51 6.87 -21.11 42.23
C GLN A 51 6.69 -21.75 40.87
N SER A 52 5.89 -21.09 40.02
CA SER A 52 5.64 -21.52 38.66
C SER A 52 6.87 -21.34 37.75
N TYR A 53 7.06 -22.27 36.82
CA TYR A 53 7.97 -22.19 35.67
C TYR A 53 7.42 -21.37 34.49
N GLY A 54 6.16 -20.94 34.58
CA GLY A 54 5.41 -20.30 33.52
C GLY A 54 4.47 -21.27 32.80
N LEU A 55 3.47 -20.72 32.12
CA LEU A 55 2.50 -21.49 31.35
C LEU A 55 3.05 -21.84 29.96
N PHE A 56 3.19 -23.14 29.67
CA PHE A 56 3.68 -23.65 28.39
C PHE A 56 2.51 -24.03 27.49
N SER A 57 2.33 -23.28 26.40
CA SER A 57 1.30 -23.58 25.39
C SER A 57 1.76 -24.68 24.44
N LEU A 58 0.92 -25.69 24.22
CA LEU A 58 1.16 -26.79 23.27
C LEU A 58 0.58 -26.51 21.87
N TYR A 59 -0.13 -25.39 21.71
CA TYR A 59 -0.62 -24.95 20.41
C TYR A 59 0.39 -24.04 19.72
N SER A 60 0.68 -24.34 18.45
CA SER A 60 1.30 -23.35 17.57
C SER A 60 0.29 -22.21 17.33
N PRO A 61 0.66 -20.93 17.48
CA PRO A 61 -0.21 -19.85 17.07
C PRO A 61 -0.56 -20.00 15.58
N PRO A 62 -1.80 -19.67 15.17
CA PRO A 62 -2.15 -19.71 13.76
C PRO A 62 -1.19 -18.79 12.98
N PRO A 63 -0.80 -19.16 11.74
CA PRO A 63 0.09 -18.34 10.94
C PRO A 63 -0.46 -16.91 10.82
N PRO A 64 0.39 -15.87 10.82
CA PRO A 64 -0.06 -14.51 10.62
C PRO A 64 -0.82 -14.42 9.30
N ARG A 65 -1.96 -13.71 9.31
CA ARG A 65 -2.71 -13.46 8.09
C ARG A 65 -1.81 -12.72 7.08
N PRO A 66 -1.91 -13.01 5.77
CA PRO A 66 -1.24 -12.20 4.76
C PRO A 66 -1.58 -10.73 4.96
N LEU A 67 -0.56 -9.87 4.98
CA LEU A 67 -0.78 -8.42 5.00
C LEU A 67 -1.54 -8.02 3.73
N PRO A 68 -2.52 -7.10 3.81
CA PRO A 68 -3.14 -6.56 2.61
C PRO A 68 -2.06 -5.95 1.70
N PRO A 69 -2.24 -5.98 0.36
CA PRO A 69 -1.31 -5.34 -0.55
C PRO A 69 -1.19 -3.86 -0.19
N GLU A 70 0.04 -3.37 -0.13
CA GLU A 70 0.32 -1.97 0.15
C GLU A 70 -0.38 -1.09 -0.91
N PRO A 71 -0.98 0.05 -0.53
CA PRO A 71 -1.57 0.96 -1.50
C PRO A 71 -0.52 1.36 -2.54
N THR A 72 -0.88 1.24 -3.82
CA THR A 72 0.02 1.60 -4.92
C THR A 72 0.37 3.10 -4.82
N PRO A 73 1.63 3.50 -5.00
CA PRO A 73 1.99 4.91 -5.00
C PRO A 73 1.22 5.65 -6.12
N PRO A 74 0.86 6.94 -5.91
CA PRO A 74 0.17 7.72 -6.92
C PRO A 74 1.01 7.84 -8.19
N PRO A 75 0.38 7.92 -9.38
CA PRO A 75 1.09 8.12 -10.62
C PRO A 75 1.87 9.45 -10.61
N PRO A 76 3.01 9.53 -11.31
CA PRO A 76 3.74 10.78 -11.46
C PRO A 76 2.87 11.84 -12.15
N PRO A 77 3.09 13.14 -11.85
CA PRO A 77 2.38 14.23 -12.52
C PRO A 77 2.63 14.15 -14.04
N THR A 78 1.58 14.33 -14.82
CA THR A 78 1.69 14.38 -16.28
C THR A 78 2.53 15.58 -16.72
N PRO A 79 3.45 15.42 -17.69
CA PRO A 79 4.16 16.56 -18.24
C PRO A 79 3.15 17.48 -18.93
N VAL A 80 3.10 18.74 -18.47
CA VAL A 80 2.31 19.79 -19.10
C VAL A 80 2.82 19.95 -20.52
N SER A 81 1.99 19.64 -21.52
CA SER A 81 2.36 19.85 -22.92
C SER A 81 2.64 21.33 -23.16
N PRO A 82 3.77 21.70 -23.79
CA PRO A 82 4.04 23.09 -24.12
C PRO A 82 2.95 23.59 -25.08
N HIS A 83 2.39 24.77 -24.78
CA HIS A 83 1.42 25.41 -25.65
C HIS A 83 2.01 25.61 -27.05
N PRO A 84 1.23 25.37 -28.13
CA PRO A 84 1.68 25.66 -29.47
C PRO A 84 1.98 27.16 -29.61
N PRO A 85 2.99 27.56 -30.39
CA PRO A 85 3.30 28.96 -30.63
C PRO A 85 2.09 29.66 -31.25
N ARG A 86 1.77 30.87 -30.76
CA ARG A 86 0.74 31.72 -31.36
C ARG A 86 1.11 32.00 -32.82
N LEU A 87 0.16 31.80 -33.71
CA LEU A 87 0.30 32.19 -35.12
C LEU A 87 0.43 33.73 -35.21
N PRO A 88 1.25 34.25 -36.14
CA PRO A 88 1.31 35.67 -36.42
C PRO A 88 -0.05 36.17 -36.96
N PRO A 89 -0.38 37.46 -36.75
CA PRO A 89 -1.60 38.03 -37.28
C PRO A 89 -1.60 38.01 -38.82
N PRO A 90 -2.77 37.90 -39.47
CA PRO A 90 -2.87 37.96 -40.92
C PRO A 90 -2.41 39.32 -41.45
N SER A 91 -1.75 39.32 -42.61
CA SER A 91 -1.34 40.54 -43.32
C SER A 91 -2.55 41.41 -43.69
N PRO A 92 -2.40 42.75 -43.71
CA PRO A 92 -3.47 43.65 -44.12
C PRO A 92 -3.87 43.40 -45.58
N SER A 93 -5.17 43.46 -45.87
CA SER A 93 -5.71 43.38 -47.22
C SER A 93 -5.20 44.55 -48.07
N PRO A 94 -4.90 44.35 -49.37
CA PRO A 94 -4.54 45.43 -50.27
C PRO A 94 -5.69 46.43 -50.43
N SER A 95 -5.34 47.72 -50.48
CA SER A 95 -6.31 48.80 -50.71
C SER A 95 -7.04 48.63 -52.05
N PRO A 96 -8.33 48.97 -52.14
CA PRO A 96 -9.06 48.96 -53.41
C PRO A 96 -8.46 49.98 -54.39
N PRO A 97 -8.55 49.73 -55.71
CA PRO A 97 -8.10 50.68 -56.72
C PRO A 97 -8.93 51.98 -56.65
N PRO A 98 -8.35 53.13 -57.05
CA PRO A 98 -9.07 54.40 -57.08
C PRO A 98 -10.26 54.33 -58.05
N SER A 99 -11.38 54.94 -57.66
CA SER A 99 -12.58 55.04 -58.49
C SER A 99 -12.33 55.88 -59.76
N PRO A 100 -12.95 55.56 -60.90
CA PRO A 100 -12.84 56.36 -62.12
C PRO A 100 -13.44 57.76 -61.91
N SER A 101 -12.78 58.77 -62.48
CA SER A 101 -13.22 60.17 -62.43
C SER A 101 -14.53 60.37 -63.19
N PRO A 102 -15.50 61.16 -62.68
CA PRO A 102 -16.75 61.45 -63.38
C PRO A 102 -16.51 62.30 -64.63
N SER A 103 -17.19 61.99 -65.75
CA SER A 103 -17.18 62.82 -66.96
C SER A 103 -18.11 64.04 -66.81
N PRO A 104 -17.64 65.28 -67.05
CA PRO A 104 -18.50 66.45 -67.14
C PRO A 104 -18.99 66.74 -68.58
N PRO A 105 -20.01 67.61 -68.70
CA PRO A 105 -21.20 67.42 -69.56
C PRO A 105 -21.07 67.93 -71.01
N PRO A 106 -22.02 67.59 -71.91
CA PRO A 106 -22.03 68.07 -73.30
C PRO A 106 -22.12 69.60 -73.42
N LEU A 107 -21.43 70.15 -74.43
CA LEU A 107 -21.47 71.59 -74.75
C LEU A 107 -22.89 72.06 -75.14
N PRO A 108 -23.29 73.28 -74.73
CA PRO A 108 -24.54 73.87 -75.20
C PRO A 108 -24.50 74.20 -76.70
N SER A 109 -25.57 73.88 -77.41
CA SER A 109 -25.80 74.22 -78.82
C SER A 109 -25.99 75.73 -79.04
N PRO A 110 -25.65 76.27 -80.23
CA PRO A 110 -25.59 77.71 -80.47
C PRO A 110 -26.98 78.36 -80.50
N SER A 111 -27.07 79.60 -80.03
CA SER A 111 -28.26 80.46 -80.17
C SER A 111 -28.06 81.54 -81.25
N PRO A 112 -29.15 82.02 -81.89
CA PRO A 112 -29.11 82.74 -83.17
C PRO A 112 -29.20 84.28 -83.09
N SER A 113 -28.71 84.93 -84.17
CA SER A 113 -29.17 86.19 -84.83
C SER A 113 -28.94 87.55 -84.13
N PRO A 114 -28.95 88.71 -84.86
CA PRO A 114 -29.58 89.04 -86.16
C PRO A 114 -28.71 88.97 -87.42
#